data_AF-A0A0C9RZX3-F1
#
_entry.id   AF-A0A0C9RZX3-F1
#
_cell.length_a   1.000
_cell.length_b   1.000
_cell.length_c   1.000
_cell.angle_alpha   90.00
_cell.angle_beta   90.00
_cell.angle_gamma   90.00
#
_symmetry.space_group_name_H-M   'P 1'
#
loop_
_entity.id
_entity.type
_entity.pdbx_description
1 polymer ?
#
loop_
_entity_poly.entity_id
_entity_poly.type
_entity_poly.pdbx_seq_one_letter_code
_entity_poly.pdbx_strand_id
1 'polypeptide(L)'
;VQVLPGLIITEAKWNFLLQNRSDAKFTLEMARVVWSREEAAARSLTGEACRSMAGSLRKMPATPEKVEAVANCLQKYVELHPAAEPP
;
A
#
# COMPACT_ATOMS: atom_id res chain seq x y z
N VAL A 1 7.85 -8.89 10.94
CA VAL A 1 7.09 -7.64 11.14
C VAL A 1 5.62 -7.91 10.85
N GLN A 2 4.74 -7.69 11.83
CA GLN A 2 3.30 -7.88 11.65
C GLN A 2 2.70 -6.69 10.88
N VAL A 3 1.97 -6.99 9.80
CA VAL A 3 1.33 -5.99 8.92
C VAL A 3 -0.18 -5.96 9.18
N LEU A 4 -0.82 -7.13 9.21
CA LEU A 4 -2.24 -7.34 9.53
C LEU A 4 -2.38 -8.59 10.42
N PRO A 5 -3.53 -8.81 11.09
CA PRO A 5 -3.84 -10.11 11.67
C PRO A 5 -3.71 -11.21 10.61
N GLY A 6 -2.85 -12.20 10.87
CA GLY A 6 -2.57 -13.30 9.94
C GLY A 6 -1.60 -12.96 8.78
N LEU A 7 -1.10 -11.72 8.68
CA LEU A 7 -0.09 -11.35 7.69
C LEU A 7 1.18 -10.82 8.38
N ILE A 8 2.20 -11.67 8.40
CA ILE A 8 3.52 -11.36 8.93
C ILE A 8 4.51 -11.45 7.78
N ILE A 9 5.31 -10.40 7.59
CA ILE A 9 6.45 -10.43 6.67
C ILE A 9 7.75 -10.70 7.42
N THR A 10 8.71 -11.31 6.72
CA THR A 10 10.05 -11.53 7.25
C THR A 10 10.77 -10.20 7.46
N GLU A 11 11.71 -10.18 8.41
CA GLU A 11 12.54 -9.01 8.67
C GLU A 11 13.39 -8.63 7.45
N ALA A 12 13.94 -9.61 6.73
CA ALA A 12 14.67 -9.38 5.49
C ALA A 12 13.81 -8.67 4.43
N LYS A 13 12.53 -9.08 4.27
CA LYS A 13 11.61 -8.40 3.34
C LYS A 13 11.29 -6.99 3.80
N TRP A 14 11.10 -6.80 5.11
CA TRP A 14 10.87 -5.47 5.68
C TRP A 14 12.06 -4.53 5.43
N ASN A 15 13.28 -4.98 5.73
CA ASN A 15 14.50 -4.20 5.51
C ASN A 15 14.69 -3.86 4.03
N PHE A 16 14.38 -4.79 3.12
CA PHE A 16 14.37 -4.51 1.68
C PHE A 16 13.34 -3.42 1.31
N LEU A 17 12.13 -3.47 1.88
CA LEU A 17 11.12 -2.43 1.63
C LEU A 17 11.59 -1.06 2.13
N LEU A 18 12.26 -1.01 3.28
CA LEU A 18 12.80 0.24 3.83
C LEU A 18 13.89 0.86 2.94
N GLN A 19 14.54 0.11 2.06
CA GLN A 19 15.54 0.66 1.13
C GLN A 19 14.94 1.34 -0.12
N ASN A 20 13.61 1.41 -0.23
CA ASN A 20 12.98 2.12 -1.34
C ASN A 20 13.34 3.61 -1.34
N ARG A 21 13.40 4.20 -2.54
CA ARG A 21 13.83 5.59 -2.74
C ARG A 21 12.69 6.62 -2.68
N SER A 22 11.45 6.16 -2.57
CA SER A 22 10.29 7.04 -2.49
C SER A 22 9.10 6.35 -1.83
N ASP A 23 8.27 7.16 -1.20
CA ASP A 23 7.00 6.78 -0.60
C ASP A 23 6.13 6.00 -1.60
N ALA A 24 5.99 6.50 -2.83
CA ALA A 24 5.18 5.85 -3.85
C ALA A 24 5.67 4.43 -4.18
N LYS A 25 7.00 4.22 -4.24
CA LYS A 25 7.59 2.91 -4.53
C LYS A 25 7.42 1.98 -3.32
N PHE A 26 7.64 2.49 -2.11
CA PHE A 26 7.37 1.75 -0.87
C PHE A 26 5.91 1.30 -0.80
N THR A 27 4.96 2.21 -0.97
CA THR A 27 3.52 1.93 -0.93
C THR A 27 3.11 0.90 -1.97
N LEU A 28 3.65 0.97 -3.20
CA LEU A 28 3.36 -0.01 -4.24
C LEU A 28 3.85 -1.42 -3.87
N GLU A 29 5.09 -1.54 -3.39
CA GLU A 29 5.63 -2.84 -2.98
C GLU A 29 4.89 -3.40 -1.75
N MET A 30 4.50 -2.52 -0.81
CA MET A 30 3.72 -2.92 0.35
C MET A 30 2.31 -3.37 -0.04
N ALA A 31 1.66 -2.69 -0.98
CA ALA A 31 0.37 -3.09 -1.51
C ALA A 31 0.42 -4.49 -2.16
N ARG A 32 1.50 -4.85 -2.86
CA ARG A 32 1.69 -6.20 -3.44
C ARG A 32 1.84 -7.32 -2.41
N VAL A 33 2.18 -6.99 -1.17
CA VAL A 33 2.22 -7.96 -0.06
C VAL A 33 0.82 -8.14 0.53
N VAL A 34 0.06 -7.05 0.61
CA VAL A 34 -1.25 -7.02 1.29
C VAL A 34 -2.39 -7.53 0.41
N TRP A 35 -2.29 -7.31 -0.91
CA TRP A 35 -3.26 -7.79 -1.88
C TRP A 35 -2.65 -8.81 -2.83
N SER A 36 -3.38 -9.90 -3.07
CA SER A 36 -3.06 -10.79 -4.20
C SER A 36 -3.24 -10.05 -5.53
N ARG A 37 -2.70 -10.61 -6.61
CA ARG A 37 -2.85 -10.05 -7.95
C ARG A 37 -4.32 -9.97 -8.37
N GLU A 38 -5.10 -11.00 -8.03
CA GLU A 38 -6.52 -11.12 -8.32
C GLU A 38 -7.33 -10.08 -7.53
N GLU A 39 -7.04 -9.92 -6.24
CA GLU A 39 -7.67 -8.89 -5.40
C GLU A 39 -7.38 -7.48 -5.94
N ALA A 40 -6.12 -7.20 -6.28
CA ALA A 40 -5.71 -5.90 -6.80
C ALA A 40 -6.34 -5.59 -8.17
N ALA A 41 -6.56 -6.60 -9.01
CA ALA A 41 -7.23 -6.41 -10.29
C ALA A 41 -8.74 -6.08 -10.13
N ALA A 42 -9.41 -6.76 -9.19
CA ALA A 42 -10.84 -6.65 -8.96
C ALA A 42 -11.27 -5.48 -8.06
N ARG A 43 -10.32 -4.83 -7.37
CA ARG A 43 -10.59 -3.75 -6.41
C ARG A 43 -10.05 -2.39 -6.87
N SER A 44 -10.61 -1.33 -6.30
CA SER A 44 -10.11 0.04 -6.38
C SER A 44 -10.20 0.68 -5.01
N LEU A 45 -9.50 1.79 -4.76
CA LEU A 45 -9.46 2.41 -3.44
C LEU A 45 -10.86 2.72 -2.89
N THR A 46 -11.71 3.37 -3.69
CA THR A 46 -13.05 3.80 -3.26
C THR A 46 -14.17 2.90 -3.78
N GLY A 47 -13.94 2.07 -4.81
CA GLY A 47 -15.00 1.32 -5.49
C GLY A 47 -15.85 2.14 -6.46
N GLU A 48 -15.59 3.45 -6.58
CA GLU A 48 -16.35 4.33 -7.46
C GLU A 48 -16.01 4.11 -8.94
N ALA A 49 -17.01 4.29 -9.80
CA ALA A 49 -16.78 4.31 -11.24
C ALA A 49 -15.96 5.55 -11.63
N CYS A 50 -15.11 5.40 -12.65
CA CYS A 50 -14.34 6.52 -13.16
C CYS A 50 -15.27 7.53 -13.84
N ARG A 51 -15.38 8.74 -13.28
CA ARG A 51 -16.29 9.80 -13.79
C ARG A 51 -16.01 10.22 -15.23
N SER A 52 -14.76 10.11 -15.68
CA SER A 52 -14.36 10.45 -17.05
C SER A 52 -14.54 9.32 -18.06
N MET A 53 -14.80 8.09 -17.61
CA MET A 53 -15.02 6.94 -18.49
C MET A 53 -16.46 6.44 -18.38
N ALA A 54 -17.27 6.87 -19.35
CA ALA A 54 -18.64 6.39 -19.50
C ALA A 54 -18.68 4.87 -19.67
N GLY A 55 -19.55 4.20 -18.92
CA GLY A 55 -19.69 2.75 -18.94
C GLY A 55 -18.59 1.97 -18.20
N SER A 56 -17.70 2.64 -17.46
CA SER A 56 -16.69 1.94 -16.66
C SER A 56 -17.36 1.07 -15.58
N LEU A 57 -16.96 -0.22 -15.56
CA LEU A 57 -17.43 -1.15 -14.53
C LEU A 57 -16.88 -0.74 -13.17
N ARG A 58 -17.77 -0.68 -12.17
CA ARG A 58 -17.36 -0.46 -10.78
C ARG A 58 -16.57 -1.65 -10.28
N LYS A 59 -15.41 -1.37 -9.70
CA LYS A 59 -14.63 -2.35 -8.95
C LYS A 59 -15.13 -2.40 -7.51
N MET A 60 -14.82 -3.48 -6.80
CA MET A 60 -15.05 -3.50 -5.35
C MET A 60 -14.14 -2.47 -4.65
N PRO A 61 -14.56 -1.86 -3.53
CA PRO A 61 -13.66 -1.04 -2.73
C PRO A 61 -12.53 -1.87 -2.12
N ALA A 62 -11.42 -1.21 -1.81
CA ALA A 62 -10.33 -1.83 -1.07
C ALA A 62 -10.81 -2.13 0.35
N THR A 63 -10.33 -3.24 0.91
CA THR A 63 -10.62 -3.61 2.30
C THR A 63 -10.02 -2.54 3.24
N PRO A 64 -10.81 -1.84 4.07
CA PRO A 64 -10.33 -0.72 4.88
C PRO A 64 -9.14 -1.07 5.78
N GLU A 65 -9.17 -2.24 6.41
CA GLU A 65 -8.11 -2.71 7.31
C GLU A 65 -6.79 -2.87 6.55
N LYS A 66 -6.86 -3.39 5.31
CA LYS A 66 -5.69 -3.54 4.43
C LYS A 66 -5.10 -2.18 4.02
N VAL A 67 -5.96 -1.19 3.76
CA VAL A 67 -5.55 0.19 3.44
C VAL A 67 -4.84 0.82 4.65
N GLU A 68 -5.44 0.69 5.83
CA GLU A 68 -4.87 1.20 7.08
C GLU A 68 -3.51 0.56 7.39
N ALA A 69 -3.36 -0.75 7.18
CA ALA A 69 -2.07 -1.41 7.36
C ALA A 69 -0.97 -0.86 6.45
N VAL A 70 -1.28 -0.59 5.17
CA VAL A 70 -0.30 0.05 4.27
C VAL A 70 0.03 1.47 4.71
N ALA A 71 -0.97 2.24 5.16
CA ALA A 71 -0.76 3.59 5.68
C ALA A 71 0.15 3.57 6.93
N ASN A 72 -0.10 2.66 7.88
CA ASN A 72 0.72 2.49 9.09
C ASN A 72 2.16 2.07 8.74
N CYS A 73 2.34 1.20 7.75
CA CYS A 73 3.67 0.82 7.27
C CYS A 73 4.39 1.99 6.59
N LEU A 74 3.67 2.81 5.80
CA LEU A 74 4.23 3.98 5.16
C LEU A 74 4.66 5.02 6.20
N GLN A 75 3.85 5.25 7.23
CA GLN A 75 4.21 6.16 8.32
C GLN A 75 5.54 5.74 8.97
N LYS A 76 5.70 4.44 9.29
CA LYS A 76 6.97 3.91 9.82
C LYS A 76 8.14 4.10 8.86
N TYR A 77 7.90 3.94 7.56
CA TYR A 77 8.93 4.18 6.55
C TYR A 77 9.38 5.64 6.53
N VAL A 78 8.43 6.59 6.57
CA VAL A 78 8.70 8.04 6.58
C VAL A 78 9.43 8.46 7.86
N GLU A 79 9.04 7.94 9.02
CA GLU A 79 9.74 8.20 10.30
C GLU A 79 11.22 7.77 10.25
N LEU A 80 11.55 6.74 9.47
CA LEU A 80 12.91 6.26 9.27
C LEU A 80 13.66 6.99 8.14
N HIS A 81 12.95 7.78 7.33
CA HIS A 81 13.49 8.57 6.22
C HIS A 81 13.06 10.04 6.38
N PRO A 82 13.53 10.73 7.43
CA PRO A 82 13.21 12.14 7.60
C PRO A 82 13.62 12.90 6.35
N ALA A 83 12.70 13.73 5.83
CA ALA A 83 13.04 14.65 4.76
C ALA A 83 14.25 15.48 5.21
N ALA A 84 15.26 15.61 4.34
CA ALA A 84 16.36 16.53 4.61
C ALA A 84 15.75 17.90 4.91
N GLU A 85 16.10 18.50 6.04
CA GLU A 85 15.68 19.86 6.36
C GLU A 85 16.04 20.76 5.16
N PRO A 86 15.08 21.55 4.63
CA PRO A 86 15.42 22.51 3.61
C PRO A 86 16.45 23.51 4.19
N PRO A 87 17.43 23.95 3.38
CA PRO A 87 18.50 24.86 3.82
C PRO A 87 17.97 26.22 4.29
#